data_AF-A0A914RQP5-F1
#
_entry.id   AF-A0A914RQP5-F1
#
_cell.length_a   1.000
_cell.length_b   1.000
_cell.length_c   1.000
_cell.angle_alpha   90.00
_cell.angle_beta   90.00
_cell.angle_gamma   90.00
#
_symmetry.space_group_name_H-M   'P 1'
#
loop_
_entity.id
_entity.type
_entity.pdbx_description
1 polymer ?
#
loop_
_entity_poly.entity_id
_entity_poly.type
_entity_poly.pdbx_seq_one_letter_code
_entity_poly.pdbx_strand_id
1 'polypeptide(L)'
;MLLKGIIGEEKVAELRNMKEAGADFEELQQKVEKMLSEVTDEKKKEKVHEYGPACKKIFGATIQQHHRRRRHHFTLESNLNTHLKWL
;
A
#
# COMPACT_ATOMS: atom_id res chain seq x y z
N MET A 1 -10.02 7.23 -10.61
CA MET A 1 -8.66 6.86 -10.17
C MET A 1 -7.75 6.81 -11.40
N LEU A 2 -6.63 7.53 -11.38
CA LEU A 2 -5.69 7.65 -12.51
C LEU A 2 -5.16 6.26 -12.96
N LEU A 3 -4.90 5.37 -12.00
CA LEU A 3 -4.50 3.98 -12.22
C LEU A 3 -5.51 3.18 -13.08
N LYS A 4 -6.82 3.37 -12.85
CA LYS A 4 -7.90 2.69 -13.61
C LYS A 4 -7.86 3.04 -15.10
N GLY A 5 -7.47 4.27 -15.45
CA GLY A 5 -7.31 4.69 -16.84
C GLY A 5 -6.01 4.21 -17.49
N ILE A 6 -5.03 3.78 -16.70
CA ILE A 6 -3.73 3.31 -17.19
C ILE A 6 -3.77 1.80 -17.43
N ILE A 7 -4.09 1.02 -16.40
CA ILE A 7 -4.04 -0.45 -16.42
C ILE A 7 -5.42 -1.12 -16.63
N GLY A 8 -6.50 -0.33 -16.66
CA GLY A 8 -7.87 -0.83 -16.80
C GLY A 8 -8.53 -1.20 -15.47
N GLU A 9 -9.85 -1.43 -15.53
CA GLU A 9 -10.66 -1.76 -14.34
C GLU A 9 -10.35 -3.15 -13.78
N GLU A 10 -10.15 -4.12 -14.66
CA GLU A 10 -9.88 -5.52 -14.31
C GLU A 10 -8.59 -5.65 -13.48
N LYS A 11 -7.48 -5.08 -13.97
CA LYS A 11 -6.19 -5.10 -13.24
C LYS A 11 -6.25 -4.34 -11.91
N VAL A 12 -7.05 -3.27 -11.83
CA VAL A 12 -7.27 -2.56 -10.56
C VAL A 12 -8.09 -3.42 -9.57
N ALA A 13 -9.08 -4.17 -10.05
CA ALA A 13 -9.85 -5.08 -9.22
C ALA A 13 -8.95 -6.21 -8.67
N GLU A 14 -8.06 -6.76 -9.49
CA GLU A 14 -7.07 -7.76 -9.05
C GLU A 14 -6.18 -7.21 -7.92
N LEU A 15 -5.61 -6.01 -8.09
CA LEU A 15 -4.78 -5.36 -7.06
C LEU A 15 -5.56 -5.09 -5.78
N ARG A 16 -6.84 -4.73 -5.88
CA ARG A 16 -7.71 -4.53 -4.73
C ARG A 16 -7.95 -5.84 -3.99
N ASN A 17 -8.24 -6.92 -4.71
CA ASN A 17 -8.44 -8.24 -4.11
C ASN A 17 -7.17 -8.74 -3.41
N MET A 18 -5.99 -8.54 -3.99
CA MET A 18 -4.71 -8.87 -3.34
C MET A 18 -4.51 -8.07 -2.04
N LYS A 19 -4.82 -6.77 -2.06
CA LYS A 19 -4.75 -5.92 -0.87
C LYS A 19 -5.72 -6.38 0.22
N GLU A 20 -6.95 -6.72 -0.14
CA GLU A 20 -7.98 -7.21 0.79
C GLU A 20 -7.64 -8.61 1.34
N ALA A 21 -6.97 -9.45 0.55
CA ALA A 21 -6.42 -10.74 0.99
C ALA A 21 -5.21 -10.61 1.93
N GLY A 22 -4.69 -9.40 2.12
CA GLY A 22 -3.57 -9.12 3.03
C GLY A 22 -2.19 -9.33 2.41
N ALA A 23 -2.07 -9.25 1.09
CA ALA A 23 -0.77 -9.27 0.40
C ALA A 23 0.17 -8.20 0.95
N ASP A 24 1.47 -8.51 0.99
CA ASP A 24 2.46 -7.57 1.47
C ASP A 24 2.58 -6.37 0.51
N PHE A 25 3.03 -5.24 1.04
CA PHE A 25 3.26 -4.05 0.23
C PHE A 25 4.27 -4.32 -0.89
N GLU A 26 5.32 -5.08 -0.63
CA GLU A 26 6.35 -5.37 -1.62
C GLU A 26 5.80 -6.20 -2.79
N GLU A 27 4.95 -7.19 -2.50
CA GLU A 27 4.26 -7.99 -3.52
C GLU A 27 3.31 -7.14 -4.37
N LEU A 28 2.50 -6.28 -3.72
CA LEU A 28 1.60 -5.36 -4.41
C LEU A 28 2.38 -4.38 -5.30
N GLN A 29 3.51 -3.88 -4.81
CA GLN A 29 4.36 -2.95 -5.54
C GLN A 29 4.95 -3.62 -6.79
N GLN A 30 5.52 -4.83 -6.65
CA GLN A 30 6.05 -5.59 -7.78
C GLN A 30 4.97 -5.88 -8.82
N LYS A 31 3.77 -6.26 -8.38
CA LYS A 31 2.64 -6.51 -9.28
C LYS A 31 2.24 -5.25 -10.05
N VAL A 32 2.16 -4.10 -9.38
CA VAL A 32 1.89 -2.80 -10.02
C VAL A 32 2.98 -2.46 -11.02
N GLU A 33 4.26 -2.55 -10.66
CA GLU A 33 5.38 -2.25 -11.56
C GLU A 33 5.35 -3.14 -12.81
N LYS A 34 5.05 -4.42 -12.66
CA LYS A 34 4.86 -5.34 -13.80
C LYS A 34 3.71 -4.90 -14.70
N MET A 35 2.53 -4.61 -14.14
CA MET A 35 1.38 -4.16 -14.90
C MET A 35 1.64 -2.85 -15.65
N LEU A 36 2.43 -1.94 -15.06
CA LEU A 36 2.81 -0.67 -15.66
C LEU A 36 3.86 -0.84 -16.77
N SER A 37 4.74 -1.83 -16.65
CA SER A 37 5.73 -2.14 -17.70
C SER A 37 5.10 -2.70 -18.98
N GLU A 38 3.96 -3.38 -18.86
CA GLU A 38 3.17 -3.89 -19.97
C GLU A 38 2.37 -2.80 -20.71
N VAL A 39 2.26 -1.60 -20.14
CA VAL A 39 1.56 -0.48 -20.80
C VAL A 39 2.39 0.01 -21.97
N THR A 40 1.85 -0.09 -23.19
CA THR A 40 2.53 0.35 -24.42
C THR A 40 2.21 1.79 -24.82
N ASP A 41 1.05 2.32 -24.42
CA ASP A 41 0.58 3.68 -24.68
C ASP A 41 1.52 4.75 -24.10
N GLU A 42 2.11 5.59 -24.97
CA GLU A 42 3.02 6.67 -24.55
C GLU A 42 2.36 7.69 -23.61
N LYS A 43 1.12 8.11 -23.91
CA LYS A 43 0.35 9.03 -23.04
C LYS A 43 0.08 8.45 -21.65
N LYS A 44 -0.04 7.12 -21.54
CA LYS A 44 -0.22 6.44 -20.26
C LYS A 44 1.12 6.30 -19.54
N LYS A 45 2.20 5.97 -20.25
CA LYS A 45 3.56 5.93 -19.70
C LYS A 45 4.00 7.27 -19.12
N GLU A 46 3.71 8.36 -19.80
CA GLU A 46 4.02 9.72 -19.32
C GLU A 46 3.34 9.99 -17.98
N LYS A 47 2.04 9.68 -17.86
CA LYS A 47 1.32 9.78 -16.59
C LYS A 47 1.90 8.87 -15.51
N VAL A 48 2.34 7.67 -15.86
CA VAL A 48 3.00 6.77 -14.89
C VAL A 48 4.31 7.38 -14.40
N HIS A 49 5.09 7.97 -15.29
CA HIS A 49 6.35 8.62 -14.94
C HIS A 49 6.13 9.86 -14.07
N GLU A 50 5.13 10.68 -14.40
CA GLU A 50 4.78 11.90 -13.66
C GLU A 50 4.20 11.60 -12.27
N TYR A 51 3.19 10.73 -12.19
CA TYR A 51 2.46 10.48 -10.94
C TYR A 51 2.99 9.30 -10.13
N GLY A 52 3.66 8.33 -10.75
CA GLY A 52 4.12 7.09 -10.13
C GLY A 52 4.96 7.30 -8.86
N PRO A 53 5.99 8.15 -8.88
CA PRO A 53 6.82 8.40 -7.70
C PRO A 53 6.02 9.00 -6.53
N ALA A 54 5.10 9.91 -6.81
CA ALA A 54 4.24 10.52 -5.78
C ALA A 54 3.25 9.50 -5.21
N CYS A 55 2.59 8.72 -6.07
CA CYS A 55 1.67 7.66 -5.65
C CYS A 55 2.37 6.62 -4.76
N LYS A 56 3.59 6.19 -5.11
CA LYS A 56 4.39 5.24 -4.33
C LYS A 56 4.73 5.79 -2.95
N LYS A 57 5.14 7.05 -2.86
CA LYS A 57 5.42 7.73 -1.58
C LYS A 57 4.19 7.84 -0.69
N ILE A 58 3.05 8.28 -1.24
CA ILE A 58 1.80 8.44 -0.49
C ILE A 58 1.32 7.08 0.04
N PHE A 59 1.35 6.05 -0.80
CA PHE A 59 0.89 4.72 -0.39
C PHE A 59 1.82 4.11 0.67
N GLY A 60 3.14 4.21 0.49
CA GLY A 60 4.12 3.78 1.48
C GLY A 60 3.99 4.51 2.83
N ALA A 61 3.81 5.83 2.81
CA ALA A 61 3.60 6.61 4.04
C ALA A 61 2.32 6.21 4.77
N THR A 62 1.24 5.96 4.02
CA THR A 62 -0.04 5.50 4.58
C THR A 62 0.13 4.15 5.28
N ILE A 63 0.84 3.21 4.66
CA ILE A 63 1.12 1.90 5.27
C ILE A 63 1.97 2.03 6.53
N GLN A 64 3.05 2.81 6.51
CA GLN A 64 3.87 3.06 7.70
C GLN A 64 3.06 3.65 8.86
N GLN A 65 2.15 4.57 8.58
CA GLN A 65 1.25 5.13 9.60
C GLN A 65 0.31 4.06 10.18
N HIS A 66 -0.26 3.18 9.35
CA HIS A 66 -1.08 2.07 9.82
C HIS A 66 -0.30 1.09 10.70
N HIS A 67 0.94 0.74 10.33
CA HIS A 67 1.78 -0.11 11.18
C HIS A 67 2.10 0.54 12.53
N ARG A 68 2.44 1.83 12.54
CA ARG A 68 2.68 2.58 13.79
C ARG A 68 1.44 2.56 14.69
N ARG A 69 0.25 2.85 14.15
CA ARG A 69 -1.01 2.81 14.90
C ARG A 69 -1.31 1.43 15.49
N ARG A 70 -1.06 0.35 14.73
CA ARG A 70 -1.22 -1.02 15.25
C ARG A 70 -0.26 -1.33 16.40
N ARG A 71 0.97 -0.81 16.38
CA ARG A 71 1.93 -0.99 17.50
C ARG A 71 1.52 -0.25 18.78
N HIS A 72 0.67 0.77 18.69
CA HIS A 72 0.14 1.49 19.86
C HIS A 72 -1.13 0.87 20.46
N HIS A 73 -1.51 -0.34 20.04
CA HIS A 73 -2.60 -1.05 20.68
C HIS A 73 -2.14 -1.62 22.03
N PHE A 74 -2.20 -0.79 23.08
CA PHE A 74 -1.99 -1.21 24.45
C PHE A 74 -3.05 -2.25 24.82
N THR A 75 -2.65 -3.50 25.01
CA THR A 75 -3.48 -4.48 25.70
C THR A 75 -3.53 -4.15 27.18
N LEU A 76 -4.63 -4.52 27.86
CA LEU A 76 -4.77 -4.37 29.31
C LEU A 76 -3.56 -4.97 30.04
N GLU A 77 -3.12 -6.16 29.60
CA GLU A 77 -1.90 -6.83 30.06
C GLU A 77 -0.63 -5.99 29.86
N SER A 78 -0.47 -5.32 28.72
CA SER A 78 0.70 -4.48 28.48
C SER A 78 0.73 -3.27 29.42
N ASN A 79 -0.42 -2.68 29.75
CA ASN A 79 -0.53 -1.57 30.70
C ASN A 79 -0.27 -2.00 32.14
N LEU A 80 -0.83 -3.16 32.55
CA LEU A 80 -0.56 -3.74 33.86
C LEU A 80 0.94 -4.01 34.02
N ASN A 81 1.59 -4.58 33.00
CA ASN A 81 3.02 -4.87 33.02
C ASN A 81 3.94 -3.63 32.95
N THR A 82 3.51 -2.49 32.41
CA THR A 82 4.31 -1.25 32.43
C THR A 82 4.09 -0.43 33.69
N HIS A 83 2.87 -0.39 34.24
CA HIS A 83 2.50 0.49 35.35
C HIS A 83 2.47 -0.19 36.71
N LEU A 84 2.47 -1.53 36.78
CA LEU A 84 2.49 -2.29 38.03
C LEU A 84 3.80 -3.07 38.25
N LYS A 85 4.92 -2.67 37.62
CA LYS A 85 6.24 -3.32 37.83
C LYS A 85 6.75 -3.30 39.27
N TRP A 86 6.14 -2.49 40.14
CA TRP A 86 6.57 -2.25 41.52
C TRP A 86 5.60 -2.86 42.56
N LEU A 87 4.59 -3.61 42.11
CA LEU A 87 3.76 -4.49 42.93
C LEU A 87 4.23 -5.94 42.74
#